data_AF-A0A6J4LU96-F1
#
_entry.id   AF-A0A6J4LU96-F1
#
_cell.length_a   1.000
_cell.length_b   1.000
_cell.length_c   1.000
_cell.angle_alpha   90.00
_cell.angle_beta   90.00
_cell.angle_gamma   90.00
#
_symmetry.space_group_name_H-M   'P 1'
#
loop_
_entity.id
_entity.type
_entity.pdbx_description
1 polymer ?
#
loop_
_entity_poly.entity_id
_entity_poly.type
_entity_poly.pdbx_seq_one_letter_code
_entity_poly.pdbx_strand_id
1 'polypeptide(L)'
;MQFFADRNLGVNAFPRILREHGVVVHLHQDYFPPAADDVDWMPDVARRGWPIISPDIRIARDRLEVEAIMTSGAAVFCLSGGHCTSEEKARNFLRCLPEILAVLERTARPFIAKVYQPNRDDREDTRTRRVEVKLTIAEWERRREKGSRG
;
A
#
# COMPACT_ATOMS: atom_id res chain seq x y z
N MET A 1 15.59 -0.59 -1.38
CA MET A 1 14.25 -0.29 -1.95
C MET A 1 13.61 0.82 -1.12
N GLN A 2 12.82 1.71 -1.74
CA GLN A 2 12.19 2.86 -1.07
C GLN A 2 10.67 2.74 -1.07
N PHE A 3 10.03 3.04 0.05
CA PHE A 3 8.58 3.07 0.21
C PHE A 3 8.13 4.35 0.91
N PHE A 4 6.88 4.73 0.71
CA PHE A 4 6.24 5.83 1.41
C PHE A 4 5.19 5.29 2.38
N ALA A 5 5.25 5.67 3.64
CA ALA A 5 4.26 5.29 4.65
C ALA A 5 3.23 6.40 4.82
N ASP A 6 1.96 6.03 4.58
CA ASP A 6 0.78 6.82 4.92
C ASP A 6 0.81 7.26 6.39
N ARG A 7 0.25 8.45 6.69
CA ARG A 7 0.17 9.06 8.03
C ARG A 7 -0.35 8.09 9.11
N ASN A 8 -1.23 7.17 8.71
CA ASN A 8 -1.88 6.24 9.63
C ASN A 8 -1.01 5.03 10.06
N LEU A 9 0.18 4.83 9.47
CA LEU A 9 1.08 3.71 9.84
C LEU A 9 1.91 3.97 11.10
N GLY A 10 1.84 5.18 11.63
CA GLY A 10 2.60 5.62 12.79
C GLY A 10 4.08 5.81 12.48
N VAL A 11 4.76 6.53 13.37
CA VAL A 11 6.14 7.00 13.16
C VAL A 11 7.20 6.16 13.88
N ASN A 12 6.75 5.21 14.72
CA ASN A 12 7.63 4.49 15.65
C ASN A 12 8.02 3.11 15.09
N ALA A 13 7.32 2.05 15.52
CA ALA A 13 7.79 0.68 15.31
C ALA A 13 7.83 0.26 13.83
N PHE A 14 6.84 0.64 13.03
CA PHE A 14 6.75 0.21 11.63
C PHE A 14 7.94 0.71 10.78
N PRO A 15 8.19 2.02 10.65
CA PRO A 15 9.33 2.50 9.86
C PRO A 15 10.68 2.11 10.47
N ARG A 16 10.80 2.05 11.81
CA ARG A 16 12.04 1.61 12.48
C ARG A 16 12.42 0.19 12.06
N ILE A 17 11.52 -0.78 12.19
CA ILE A 17 11.77 -2.19 11.87
C ILE A 17 12.12 -2.35 10.39
N LEU A 18 11.42 -1.66 9.49
CA LEU A 18 11.74 -1.70 8.07
C LEU A 18 13.15 -1.16 7.76
N ARG A 19 13.53 -0.05 8.40
CA ARG A 19 14.87 0.56 8.24
C ARG A 19 15.98 -0.33 8.79
N GLU A 20 15.77 -1.00 9.92
CA GLU A 20 16.70 -2.01 10.47
C GLU A 20 16.98 -3.16 9.50
N HIS A 21 16.05 -3.43 8.57
CA HIS A 21 16.19 -4.43 7.50
C HIS A 21 16.56 -3.82 6.13
N GLY A 22 17.10 -2.60 6.10
CA GLY A 22 17.61 -1.98 4.87
C GLY A 22 16.54 -1.43 3.92
N VAL A 23 15.29 -1.32 4.38
CA VAL A 23 14.21 -0.70 3.61
C VAL A 23 14.16 0.80 3.94
N VAL A 24 14.28 1.64 2.92
CA VAL A 24 14.13 3.08 3.09
C VAL A 24 12.63 3.39 3.16
N VAL A 25 12.21 4.05 4.24
CA VAL A 25 10.81 4.45 4.45
C VAL A 25 10.74 5.95 4.62
N HIS A 26 10.03 6.60 3.72
CA HIS A 26 9.65 8.01 3.75
C HIS A 26 8.33 8.15 4.48
N LEU A 27 8.24 9.05 5.46
CA LEU A 27 7.00 9.25 6.23
C LEU A 27 6.24 10.43 5.67
N HIS A 28 4.91 10.34 5.66
CA HIS A 28 4.04 11.44 5.21
C HIS A 28 4.40 12.79 5.85
N GLN A 29 4.60 12.82 7.17
CA GLN A 29 4.90 14.04 7.93
C GLN A 29 6.23 14.72 7.55
N ASP A 30 7.15 13.99 6.90
CA ASP A 30 8.46 14.53 6.53
C ASP A 30 8.35 15.39 5.24
N TYR A 31 7.25 15.26 4.49
CA TYR A 31 7.06 15.87 3.18
C TYR A 31 5.79 16.72 3.07
N PHE A 32 4.75 16.41 3.85
CA PHE A 32 3.44 17.01 3.70
C PHE A 32 2.82 17.39 5.06
N PRO A 33 2.03 18.48 5.12
CA PRO A 33 1.32 18.86 6.34
C PRO A 33 0.30 17.78 6.74
N PRO A 34 -0.02 17.62 8.05
CA PRO A 34 -0.89 16.53 8.52
C PRO A 34 -2.28 16.46 7.87
N ALA A 35 -2.81 17.61 7.43
CA ALA A 35 -4.12 17.77 6.79
C ALA A 35 -4.06 17.77 5.25
N ALA A 36 -2.93 17.37 4.64
CA ALA A 36 -2.86 17.22 3.18
C ALA A 36 -3.87 16.17 2.69
N ASP A 37 -4.58 16.51 1.61
CA ASP A 37 -5.53 15.60 0.96
C ASP A 37 -4.81 14.63 0.03
N ASP A 38 -5.36 13.42 -0.14
CA ASP A 38 -4.77 12.36 -0.95
C ASP A 38 -4.51 12.78 -2.41
N VAL A 39 -5.37 13.63 -2.96
CA VAL A 39 -5.23 14.18 -4.31
C VAL A 39 -4.00 15.08 -4.48
N ASP A 40 -3.49 15.67 -3.39
CA ASP A 40 -2.36 16.59 -3.42
C ASP A 40 -1.03 15.85 -3.28
N TRP A 41 -0.92 14.91 -2.34
CA TRP A 41 0.35 14.28 -2.01
C TRP A 41 0.63 12.98 -2.80
N MET A 42 -0.40 12.21 -3.17
CA MET A 42 -0.20 10.93 -3.88
C MET A 42 0.50 11.10 -5.24
N PRO A 43 0.15 12.08 -6.09
CA PRO A 43 0.83 12.28 -7.37
C PRO A 43 2.33 12.58 -7.19
N ASP A 44 2.68 13.35 -6.16
CA ASP A 44 4.08 13.70 -5.85
C ASP A 44 4.89 12.47 -5.44
N VAL A 45 4.31 11.62 -4.58
CA VAL A 45 4.92 10.36 -4.15
C VAL A 45 5.04 9.38 -5.32
N ALA A 46 4.02 9.29 -6.18
CA ALA A 46 4.03 8.45 -7.36
C ALA A 46 5.12 8.88 -8.35
N ARG A 47 5.29 10.19 -8.62
CA ARG A 47 6.36 10.72 -9.48
C ARG A 47 7.76 10.45 -8.95
N ARG A 48 7.93 10.37 -7.63
CA ARG A 48 9.19 9.96 -6.98
C ARG A 48 9.45 8.45 -7.06
N GLY A 49 8.48 7.68 -7.55
CA GLY A 49 8.59 6.25 -7.75
C GLY A 49 8.35 5.42 -6.48
N TRP A 50 7.97 6.03 -5.36
CA TRP A 50 7.80 5.35 -4.07
C TRP A 50 6.44 4.66 -3.98
N PRO A 51 6.37 3.33 -3.86
CA PRO A 51 5.11 2.66 -3.56
C PRO A 51 4.61 3.06 -2.17
N ILE A 52 3.30 3.31 -2.07
CA ILE A 52 2.63 3.73 -0.85
C ILE A 52 2.24 2.50 -0.04
N ILE A 53 2.50 2.52 1.25
CA ILE A 53 2.00 1.56 2.23
C ILE A 53 0.91 2.26 3.01
N SER A 54 -0.28 1.65 3.13
CA SER A 54 -1.39 2.18 3.93
C SER A 54 -1.94 1.09 4.86
N PRO A 55 -2.39 1.42 6.09
CA PRO A 55 -3.02 0.44 6.97
C PRO A 55 -4.52 0.31 6.70
N ASP A 56 -5.13 1.15 5.85
CA ASP A 56 -6.55 1.06 5.56
C ASP A 56 -6.83 0.09 4.41
N ILE A 57 -7.59 -0.97 4.73
CA ILE A 57 -8.02 -1.98 3.77
C ILE A 57 -9.27 -1.59 2.98
N ARG A 58 -9.93 -0.49 3.37
CA ARG A 58 -11.15 0.03 2.73
C ARG A 58 -10.85 0.94 1.55
N ILE A 59 -9.59 1.34 1.37
CA ILE A 59 -9.09 2.09 0.21
C ILE A 59 -9.47 1.44 -1.12
N ALA A 60 -9.56 0.11 -1.19
CA ALA A 60 -9.97 -0.58 -2.40
C ALA A 60 -11.49 -0.53 -2.69
N ARG A 61 -12.30 0.10 -1.81
CA ARG A 61 -13.78 0.12 -1.86
C ARG A 61 -14.35 1.53 -1.87
N ASP A 62 -13.66 2.51 -1.28
CA ASP A 62 -14.08 3.90 -1.34
C ASP A 62 -13.85 4.48 -2.74
N ARG A 63 -14.91 5.01 -3.37
CA ARG A 63 -14.83 5.52 -4.75
C ARG A 63 -13.89 6.72 -4.86
N LEU A 64 -13.84 7.59 -3.86
CA LEU A 64 -13.00 8.80 -3.89
C LEU A 64 -11.53 8.44 -3.71
N GLU A 65 -11.21 7.55 -2.77
CA GLU A 65 -9.84 7.08 -2.55
C GLU A 65 -9.34 6.28 -3.77
N VAL A 66 -10.18 5.42 -4.36
CA VAL A 66 -9.84 4.71 -5.60
C VAL A 66 -9.57 5.70 -6.75
N GLU A 67 -10.40 6.74 -6.92
CA GLU A 67 -10.18 7.75 -7.97
C GLU A 67 -8.85 8.48 -7.75
N ALA A 68 -8.53 8.91 -6.51
CA ALA A 68 -7.27 9.58 -6.20
C ALA A 68 -6.04 8.70 -6.50
N ILE A 69 -6.11 7.41 -6.18
CA ILE A 69 -5.01 6.46 -6.46
C ILE A 69 -4.86 6.23 -7.96
N MET A 70 -5.97 6.00 -8.67
CA MET A 70 -5.94 5.69 -10.10
C MET A 70 -5.55 6.90 -10.95
N THR A 71 -5.83 8.12 -10.48
CA THR A 71 -5.42 9.35 -11.17
C THR A 71 -4.02 9.80 -10.80
N SER A 72 -3.49 9.44 -9.62
CA SER A 72 -2.13 9.79 -9.20
C SER A 72 -1.02 8.94 -9.83
N GLY A 73 -1.34 7.75 -10.36
CA GLY A 73 -0.33 6.81 -10.87
C GLY A 73 0.39 6.03 -9.76
N ALA A 74 -0.13 6.04 -8.54
CA ALA A 74 0.48 5.38 -7.40
C ALA A 74 0.35 3.85 -7.42
N ALA A 75 1.36 3.17 -6.87
CA ALA A 75 1.26 1.76 -6.45
C ALA A 75 0.96 1.74 -4.95
N VAL A 76 -0.19 1.19 -4.55
CA VAL A 76 -0.62 1.19 -3.15
C VAL A 76 -0.70 -0.24 -2.61
N PHE A 77 -0.07 -0.47 -1.46
CA PHE A 77 -0.14 -1.70 -0.68
C PHE A 77 -0.89 -1.48 0.64
N CYS A 78 -2.12 -1.98 0.71
CA CYS A 78 -2.95 -1.96 1.91
C CYS A 78 -2.59 -3.13 2.84
N LEU A 79 -2.14 -2.83 4.05
CA LEU A 79 -1.87 -3.84 5.07
C LEU A 79 -3.16 -4.27 5.75
N SER A 80 -3.43 -5.57 5.73
CA SER A 80 -4.55 -6.12 6.52
C SER A 80 -4.17 -6.35 7.99
N GLY A 81 -5.17 -6.74 8.79
CA GLY A 81 -5.02 -6.95 10.24
C GLY A 81 -5.29 -5.67 11.02
N GLY A 82 -6.55 -5.24 11.06
CA GLY A 82 -6.97 -4.02 11.79
C GLY A 82 -6.58 -4.05 13.28
N HIS A 83 -6.59 -5.23 13.89
CA HIS A 83 -6.20 -5.44 15.30
C HIS A 83 -4.70 -5.73 15.50
N CYS A 84 -3.90 -5.82 14.44
CA CYS A 84 -2.48 -6.10 14.55
C CYS A 84 -1.71 -4.85 14.99
N THR A 85 -0.69 -5.06 15.82
CA THR A 85 0.23 -3.99 16.23
C THR A 85 1.08 -3.50 15.05
N SER A 86 1.66 -2.30 15.17
CA SER A 86 2.60 -1.78 14.17
C SER A 86 3.79 -2.72 13.95
N GLU A 87 4.25 -3.44 14.98
CA GLU A 87 5.31 -4.43 14.85
C GLU A 87 4.88 -5.67 14.06
N GLU A 88 3.70 -6.21 14.35
CA GLU A 88 3.14 -7.34 13.59
C GLU A 88 2.95 -6.97 12.12
N LYS A 89 2.48 -5.75 11.84
CA LYS A 89 2.37 -5.23 10.47
C LYS A 89 3.74 -5.12 9.79
N ALA A 90 4.76 -4.63 10.49
CA ALA A 90 6.12 -4.48 9.95
C ALA A 90 6.76 -5.85 9.61
N ARG A 91 6.69 -6.80 10.56
CA ARG A 91 7.19 -8.17 10.35
C ARG A 91 6.47 -8.86 9.19
N ASN A 92 5.15 -8.70 9.10
CA ASN A 92 4.37 -9.21 7.98
C ASN A 92 4.76 -8.60 6.64
N PHE A 93 4.94 -7.28 6.60
CA PHE A 93 5.38 -6.57 5.40
C PHE A 93 6.73 -7.07 4.91
N LEU A 94 7.71 -7.20 5.81
CA LEU A 94 9.03 -7.74 5.50
C LEU A 94 8.98 -9.19 5.01
N ARG A 95 8.16 -10.04 5.64
CA ARG A 95 7.93 -11.41 5.18
C ARG A 95 7.35 -11.45 3.76
N CYS A 96 6.47 -10.52 3.43
CA CYS A 96 5.84 -10.41 2.11
C CYS A 96 6.68 -9.61 1.10
N LEU A 97 7.81 -9.01 1.50
CA LEU A 97 8.58 -8.11 0.65
C LEU A 97 8.96 -8.74 -0.70
N PRO A 98 9.39 -10.01 -0.80
CA PRO A 98 9.65 -10.62 -2.11
C PRO A 98 8.43 -10.65 -3.05
N GLU A 99 7.24 -10.92 -2.52
CA GLU A 99 6.00 -10.92 -3.32
C GLU A 99 5.54 -9.50 -3.67
N ILE A 100 5.74 -8.54 -2.75
CA ILE A 100 5.49 -7.11 -3.00
C ILE A 100 6.35 -6.61 -4.17
N LEU A 101 7.63 -7.00 -4.20
CA LEU A 101 8.55 -6.69 -5.29
C LEU A 101 8.11 -7.35 -6.60
N ALA A 102 7.73 -8.62 -6.56
CA ALA A 102 7.21 -9.32 -7.74
C ALA A 102 5.93 -8.66 -8.29
N VAL A 103 5.04 -8.18 -7.42
CA VAL A 103 3.85 -7.42 -7.82
C VAL A 103 4.24 -6.10 -8.49
N LEU A 104 5.20 -5.36 -7.92
CA LEU A 104 5.70 -4.10 -8.48
C LEU A 104 6.33 -4.28 -9.87
N GLU A 105 6.97 -5.42 -10.12
CA GLU A 105 7.59 -5.75 -11.41
C GLU A 105 6.56 -6.18 -12.46
N ARG A 106 5.54 -6.96 -12.07
CA ARG A 106 4.57 -7.56 -13.02
C ARG A 106 3.31 -6.74 -13.25
N THR A 107 3.07 -5.70 -12.45
CA THR A 107 1.82 -4.91 -12.48
C THR A 107 2.11 -3.47 -12.84
N ALA A 108 1.54 -3.01 -13.95
CA ALA A 108 1.61 -1.60 -14.33
C ALA A 108 0.94 -0.72 -13.27
N ARG A 109 1.59 0.39 -12.92
CA ARG A 109 0.98 1.42 -12.07
C ARG A 109 -0.02 2.24 -12.88
N PRO A 110 -1.10 2.75 -12.26
CA PRO A 110 -1.48 2.57 -10.86
C PRO A 110 -2.15 1.22 -10.57
N PHE A 111 -2.01 0.79 -9.31
CA PHE A 111 -2.72 -0.38 -8.79
C PHE A 111 -2.93 -0.29 -7.27
N ILE A 112 -3.92 -1.05 -6.79
CA ILE A 112 -4.15 -1.31 -5.37
C ILE A 112 -3.94 -2.79 -5.11
N ALA A 113 -3.03 -3.13 -4.20
CA ALA A 113 -2.77 -4.48 -3.73
C ALA A 113 -3.00 -4.58 -2.23
N LYS A 114 -3.36 -5.78 -1.75
CA LYS A 114 -3.57 -6.07 -0.34
C LYS A 114 -2.54 -7.05 0.16
N VAL A 115 -1.87 -6.70 1.26
CA VAL A 115 -0.93 -7.56 1.99
C VAL A 115 -1.69 -8.22 3.14
N TYR A 116 -1.93 -9.51 3.01
CA TYR A 116 -2.68 -10.28 3.99
C TYR A 116 -1.82 -10.63 5.20
N GLN A 117 -2.40 -10.53 6.40
CA GLN A 117 -1.83 -11.14 7.58
C GLN A 117 -1.96 -12.66 7.45
N PRO A 118 -0.98 -13.42 7.96
CA PRO A 118 -1.12 -14.86 8.03
C PRO A 118 -2.25 -15.19 9.02
N ASN A 119 -2.85 -16.36 8.88
CA ASN A 119 -3.71 -16.88 9.95
C ASN A 119 -2.87 -17.03 11.22
N ARG A 120 -3.52 -17.07 12.39
CA ARG A 120 -2.80 -17.23 13.67
C ARG A 120 -1.86 -18.44 13.65
N ASP A 121 -2.32 -19.54 13.08
CA ASP A 121 -1.60 -20.82 13.03
C ASP A 121 -0.41 -20.78 12.04
N ASP A 122 -0.44 -19.87 11.08
CA ASP A 122 0.57 -19.75 10.00
C ASP A 122 1.62 -18.67 10.29
N ARG A 123 1.55 -17.98 11.44
CA ARG A 123 2.41 -16.83 11.76
C ARG A 123 3.90 -17.16 11.75
N GLU A 124 4.26 -18.39 12.09
CA GLU A 124 5.63 -18.89 12.08
C GLU A 124 6.06 -19.46 10.73
N ASP A 125 5.12 -19.77 9.83
CA ASP A 125 5.45 -20.27 8.50
C ASP A 125 5.83 -19.13 7.56
N THR A 126 7.14 -18.97 7.38
CA THR A 126 7.72 -17.95 6.48
C THR A 126 7.33 -18.12 5.00
N ARG A 127 6.77 -19.27 4.62
CA ARG A 127 6.27 -19.57 3.27
C ARG A 127 4.87 -18.97 3.01
N THR A 128 4.12 -18.64 4.06
CA THR A 128 2.80 -18.02 3.88
C THR A 128 2.95 -16.53 3.58
N ARG A 129 3.03 -16.23 2.29
CA ARG A 129 3.03 -14.88 1.71
C ARG A 129 1.77 -14.74 0.90
N ARG A 130 0.96 -13.73 1.20
CA ARG A 130 -0.25 -13.47 0.46
C ARG A 130 -0.38 -11.98 0.16
N VAL A 131 -0.04 -11.64 -1.07
CA VAL A 131 -0.25 -10.31 -1.65
C VAL A 131 -1.15 -10.48 -2.86
N GLU A 132 -2.24 -9.73 -2.90
CA GLU A 132 -3.25 -9.85 -3.97
C GLU A 132 -3.52 -8.48 -4.57
N VAL A 133 -3.38 -8.34 -5.89
CA VAL A 133 -3.80 -7.14 -6.61
C VAL A 133 -5.32 -7.11 -6.65
N LYS A 134 -5.92 -6.06 -6.10
CA LYS A 134 -7.38 -5.88 -5.97
C LYS A 134 -7.97 -5.02 -7.08
N LEU A 135 -7.18 -4.11 -7.61
CA LEU A 135 -7.60 -3.22 -8.67
C LEU A 135 -6.39 -2.76 -9.47
N THR A 136 -6.46 -2.97 -10.78
CA THR A 136 -5.53 -2.40 -11.76
C THR A 136 -6.17 -1.23 -12.48
N ILE A 137 -5.35 -0.38 -13.12
CA ILE A 137 -5.84 0.70 -13.99
C ILE A 137 -6.81 0.18 -15.07
N ALA A 138 -6.46 -0.92 -15.74
CA ALA A 138 -7.29 -1.49 -16.80
C ALA A 138 -8.65 -1.99 -16.28
N GLU A 139 -8.70 -2.55 -15.07
CA GLU A 139 -9.96 -2.93 -14.43
C GLU A 139 -10.80 -1.73 -14.03
N TRP A 140 -10.17 -0.65 -13.54
CA TRP A 140 -10.85 0.57 -13.16
C TRP A 140 -11.44 1.30 -14.37
N GLU A 141 -10.70 1.43 -15.47
CA GLU A 141 -11.18 2.01 -16.73
C GLU A 141 -12.40 1.25 -17.26
N ARG A 142 -12.34 -0.09 -17.30
CA ARG A 142 -13.49 -0.93 -17.69
C ARG A 142 -14.73 -0.71 -16.82
N ARG A 143 -14.55 -0.45 -15.52
CA ARG A 143 -15.68 -0.17 -14.60
C ARG A 143 -16.31 1.20 -14.90
N ARG A 144 -15.49 2.21 -15.24
CA ARG A 144 -15.96 3.55 -15.60
C ARG A 144 -16.77 3.56 -16.89
N GLU A 145 -16.28 2.86 -17.92
CA GLU A 145 -16.98 2.77 -19.22
C GLU A 145 -18.36 2.11 -19.08
N LYS A 146 -18.47 1.05 -18.27
CA LYS A 146 -19.74 0.38 -18.01
C LYS A 146 -20.72 1.25 -17.21
N GLY A 147 -20.21 2.05 -16.27
CA GLY A 147 -21.03 2.97 -15.46
C GLY A 147 -21.55 4.20 -16.23
N SER A 148 -20.89 4.59 -17.32
CA SER A 148 -21.32 5.72 -18.17
C SER A 148 -22.38 5.35 -19.20
N ARG A 149 -22.70 4.06 -19.37
CA ARG A 149 -23.69 3.54 -20.33
C ARG A 149 -25.04 3.20 -19.68
N GLY A 150 -25.25 3.56 -18.41
CA GLY A 150 -26.47 3.28 -17.64
C GLY A 150 -27.21 4.54 -17.25
#